data_AF-A0A9E0QNR9-F1
#
_entry.id   AF-A0A9E0QNR9-F1
#
_cell.length_a   1.000
_cell.length_b   1.000
_cell.length_c   1.000
_cell.angle_alpha   90.00
_cell.angle_beta   90.00
_cell.angle_gamma   90.00
#
_symmetry.space_group_name_H-M   'P 1'
#
loop_
_entity.id
_entity.type
_entity.pdbx_description
1 polymer ?
#
loop_
_entity_poly.entity_id
_entity_poly.type
_entity_poly.pdbx_seq_one_letter_code
_entity_poly.pdbx_strand_id
1 'polypeptide(L)'
;MARKIKATFKEVPRKITGKINTKEKFEAHRLELAESVWSAMKANDSQECHNCHAFETMDLDSQSKSAAKRHSAERRLQKGETCIDCHKGIAHTLPSVQSDP
;
A
#
# COMPACT_ATOMS: atom_id res chain seq x y z
N MET A 1 -6.42 13.51 -9.76
CA MET A 1 -6.08 14.87 -9.24
C MET A 1 -6.08 14.96 -7.71
N ALA A 2 -7.06 14.39 -7.01
CA ALA A 2 -7.16 14.47 -5.54
C ALA A 2 -5.87 14.13 -4.77
N ARG A 3 -5.15 13.06 -5.17
CA ARG A 3 -3.89 12.67 -4.53
C ARG A 3 -2.79 13.74 -4.64
N LYS A 4 -2.66 14.39 -5.80
CA LYS A 4 -1.70 15.47 -6.03
C LYS A 4 -2.03 16.69 -5.16
N ILE A 5 -3.31 17.06 -5.08
CA ILE A 5 -3.78 18.14 -4.18
C ILE A 5 -3.44 17.83 -2.72
N LYS A 6 -3.71 16.60 -2.25
CA LYS A 6 -3.34 16.16 -0.89
C LYS A 6 -1.83 16.27 -0.65
N ALA A 7 -1.00 15.91 -1.63
CA ALA A 7 0.45 16.04 -1.53
C ALA A 7 0.89 17.52 -1.42
N THR A 8 0.30 18.40 -2.22
CA THR A 8 0.56 19.86 -2.16
C THR A 8 0.29 20.42 -0.78
N PHE A 9 -0.79 20.01 -0.11
CA PHE A 9 -1.16 20.56 1.20
C PHE A 9 -0.57 19.81 2.40
N LYS A 10 -0.13 18.55 2.25
CA LYS A 10 0.41 17.75 3.36
C LYS A 10 1.90 17.46 3.24
N GLU A 11 2.37 16.99 2.10
CA GLU A 11 3.76 16.52 1.95
C GLU A 11 4.72 17.65 1.65
N VAL A 12 4.34 18.60 0.78
CA VAL A 12 5.19 19.75 0.45
C VAL A 12 5.52 20.59 1.69
N PRO A 13 4.54 20.98 2.54
CA PRO A 13 4.85 21.70 3.78
C PRO A 13 5.75 20.88 4.72
N ARG A 14 5.49 19.58 4.90
CA ARG A 14 6.34 18.71 5.75
C ARG A 14 7.78 18.60 5.24
N LYS A 15 7.99 18.69 3.93
CA LYS A 15 9.34 18.77 3.34
C LYS A 15 9.97 20.14 3.60
N ILE A 16 9.24 21.23 3.36
CA ILE A 16 9.76 22.61 3.51
C ILE A 16 10.04 22.95 4.98
N THR A 17 9.15 22.59 5.91
CA THR A 17 9.34 22.81 7.36
C THR A 17 10.37 21.87 7.98
N GLY A 18 10.88 20.90 7.22
CA GLY A 18 11.95 20.03 7.66
C GLY A 18 11.52 18.81 8.47
N LYS A 19 10.24 18.44 8.50
CA LYS A 19 9.77 17.22 9.18
C LYS A 19 10.31 15.94 8.53
N ILE A 20 10.43 15.91 7.20
CA ILE A 20 10.89 14.75 6.41
C ILE A 20 11.96 15.12 5.36
N ASN A 21 12.72 16.20 5.62
CA ASN A 21 13.60 16.77 4.59
C ASN A 21 14.92 16.04 4.37
N THR A 22 15.37 15.24 5.33
CA THR A 22 16.55 14.36 5.21
C THR A 22 16.12 12.90 5.24
N LYS A 23 17.03 11.99 4.85
CA LYS A 23 16.78 10.55 4.89
C LYS A 23 16.47 10.10 6.32
N GLU A 24 17.27 10.54 7.28
CA GLU A 24 17.15 10.17 8.70
C GLU A 24 15.78 10.56 9.25
N LYS A 25 15.31 11.77 8.94
CA LYS A 25 13.99 12.26 9.37
C LYS A 25 12.84 11.54 8.66
N PHE A 26 13.00 11.20 7.39
CA PHE A 26 12.03 10.39 6.66
C PHE A 26 11.93 8.98 7.25
N GLU A 27 13.08 8.34 7.50
CA GLU A 27 13.18 7.01 8.10
C GLU A 27 12.56 6.98 9.51
N ALA A 28 12.79 8.02 10.31
CA ALA A 28 12.16 8.17 11.64
C ALA A 28 10.62 8.20 11.60
N HIS A 29 10.02 8.56 10.46
CA HIS A 29 8.57 8.59 10.24
C HIS A 29 8.08 7.52 9.27
N ARG A 30 8.92 6.55 8.89
CA ARG A 30 8.65 5.63 7.79
C ARG A 30 7.41 4.78 8.01
N LEU A 31 7.17 4.35 9.24
CA LEU A 31 5.97 3.59 9.61
C LEU A 31 4.70 4.45 9.48
N GLU A 32 4.66 5.66 10.07
CA GLU A 32 3.53 6.61 9.94
C GLU A 32 3.18 6.83 8.46
N LEU A 33 4.19 7.08 7.64
CA LEU A 33 4.02 7.34 6.21
C LEU A 33 3.50 6.10 5.47
N ALA A 34 4.06 4.92 5.75
CA ALA A 34 3.62 3.67 5.14
C ALA A 34 2.17 3.33 5.50
N GLU A 35 1.79 3.47 6.77
CA GLU A 35 0.41 3.25 7.22
C GLU A 35 -0.57 4.22 6.55
N SER A 36 -0.19 5.49 6.39
CA SER A 36 -1.01 6.45 5.66
C SER A 36 -1.19 6.07 4.19
N VAL A 37 -0.17 5.48 3.55
CA VAL A 37 -0.26 5.01 2.16
C VAL A 37 -1.11 3.75 2.08
N TRP A 38 -0.88 2.76 2.95
CA TRP A 38 -1.66 1.52 2.97
C TRP A 38 -3.13 1.78 3.27
N SER A 39 -3.44 2.68 4.20
CA SER A 39 -4.81 3.10 4.49
C SER A 39 -5.47 3.72 3.25
N ALA A 40 -4.76 4.59 2.53
CA ALA A 40 -5.28 5.21 1.31
C ALA A 40 -5.50 4.18 0.19
N MET A 41 -4.54 3.28 -0.03
CA MET A 41 -4.64 2.19 -1.02
C MET A 41 -5.73 1.18 -0.66
N LYS A 42 -5.99 0.95 0.63
CA LYS A 42 -7.11 0.09 1.03
C LYS A 42 -8.44 0.77 0.77
N ALA A 43 -8.56 2.04 1.11
CA ALA A 43 -9.79 2.81 0.97
C ALA A 43 -10.23 3.00 -0.50
N ASN A 44 -9.31 2.92 -1.46
CA ASN A 44 -9.61 3.06 -2.90
C ASN A 44 -9.50 1.73 -3.67
N ASP A 45 -9.63 0.58 -3.00
CA ASP A 45 -9.54 -0.76 -3.61
C ASP A 45 -8.23 -0.98 -4.40
N SER A 46 -7.12 -0.44 -3.89
CA SER A 46 -5.79 -0.58 -4.47
C SER A 46 -5.73 -0.19 -5.95
N GLN A 47 -6.43 0.90 -6.32
CA GLN A 47 -6.49 1.42 -7.69
C GLN A 47 -5.10 1.55 -8.34
N GLU A 48 -4.09 1.90 -7.57
CA GLU A 48 -2.70 2.01 -8.03
C GLU A 48 -2.17 0.68 -8.60
N CYS A 49 -2.57 -0.46 -8.03
CA CYS A 49 -2.28 -1.78 -8.57
C CYS A 49 -3.12 -2.08 -9.82
N HIS A 50 -4.39 -1.68 -9.79
CA HIS A 50 -5.35 -1.95 -10.86
C HIS A 50 -5.08 -1.20 -12.16
N ASN A 51 -4.28 -0.14 -12.11
CA ASN A 51 -3.84 0.57 -13.32
C ASN A 51 -3.05 -0.33 -14.29
N CYS A 52 -2.43 -1.41 -13.81
CA CYS A 52 -1.71 -2.38 -14.62
C CYS A 52 -2.18 -3.84 -14.44
N HIS A 53 -2.84 -4.17 -13.32
CA HIS A 53 -3.28 -5.53 -13.00
C HIS A 53 -4.80 -5.62 -12.88
N ALA A 54 -5.45 -6.48 -13.66
CA ALA A 54 -6.87 -6.76 -13.48
C ALA A 54 -7.06 -8.02 -12.61
N PHE A 55 -7.77 -7.87 -11.48
CA PHE A 55 -8.12 -8.99 -10.62
C PHE A 55 -8.93 -10.05 -11.38
N GLU A 56 -9.88 -9.61 -12.20
CA GLU A 56 -10.80 -10.50 -12.92
C GLU A 56 -10.14 -11.32 -14.03
N THR A 57 -8.92 -10.95 -14.44
CA THR A 57 -8.16 -11.67 -15.46
C THR A 57 -6.90 -12.32 -14.90
N MET A 58 -6.83 -12.51 -13.57
CA MET A 58 -5.76 -13.30 -12.97
C MET A 58 -5.92 -14.76 -13.40
N ASP A 59 -4.87 -15.32 -13.98
CA ASP A 59 -4.79 -16.76 -14.24
C ASP A 59 -4.57 -17.49 -12.91
N LEU A 60 -5.60 -18.19 -12.43
CA LEU A 60 -5.55 -18.94 -11.17
C LEU A 60 -4.87 -20.30 -11.34
N ASP A 61 -4.82 -20.85 -12.56
CA ASP A 61 -4.27 -22.18 -12.83
C ASP A 61 -2.74 -22.16 -12.84
N SER A 62 -2.13 -21.03 -13.20
CA SER A 62 -0.69 -20.81 -13.07
C SER A 62 -0.22 -20.48 -11.65
N GLN A 63 -1.13 -20.37 -10.68
CA GLN A 63 -0.81 -20.06 -9.30
C GLN A 63 -0.70 -21.31 -8.43
N SER A 64 0.05 -21.22 -7.33
CA SER A 64 0.00 -22.27 -6.30
C SER A 64 -1.41 -22.40 -5.74
N LYS A 65 -1.81 -23.60 -5.32
CA LYS A 65 -3.16 -23.86 -4.78
C LYS A 65 -3.57 -22.88 -3.67
N SER A 66 -2.62 -22.46 -2.83
CA SER A 66 -2.87 -21.50 -1.75
C SER A 66 -3.07 -20.07 -2.27
N ALA A 67 -2.31 -19.64 -3.27
CA ALA A 67 -2.47 -18.34 -3.91
C ALA A 67 -3.78 -18.26 -4.71
N ALA A 68 -4.09 -19.28 -5.51
CA ALA A 68 -5.36 -19.36 -6.25
C ALA A 68 -6.57 -19.27 -5.32
N LYS A 69 -6.54 -19.97 -4.17
CA LYS A 69 -7.58 -19.86 -3.13
C LYS A 69 -7.67 -18.44 -2.53
N ARG A 70 -6.54 -17.74 -2.40
CA ARG A 70 -6.51 -16.38 -1.85
C ARG A 70 -7.01 -15.33 -2.86
N HIS A 71 -6.75 -15.54 -4.14
CA HIS A 71 -7.18 -14.68 -5.24
C HIS A 71 -8.54 -15.07 -5.83
N SER A 72 -9.27 -16.02 -5.24
CA SER A 72 -10.61 -16.36 -5.73
C SER A 72 -11.60 -15.21 -5.49
N ALA A 73 -12.50 -14.99 -6.46
CA ALA A 73 -13.56 -14.00 -6.36
C ALA A 73 -14.43 -14.21 -5.10
N GLU A 74 -14.73 -15.48 -4.77
CA GLU A 74 -15.46 -15.87 -3.56
C GLU A 74 -14.79 -15.32 -2.30
N ARG A 75 -13.47 -15.49 -2.15
CA ARG A 75 -12.76 -15.01 -0.96
C ARG A 75 -12.77 -13.48 -0.90
N ARG A 76 -12.59 -12.81 -2.04
CA ARG A 76 -12.63 -11.34 -2.12
C ARG A 76 -13.99 -10.81 -1.67
N LEU A 77 -15.08 -11.42 -2.12
CA LEU A 77 -16.45 -11.08 -1.70
C LEU A 77 -16.67 -11.31 -0.21
N GLN A 78 -16.21 -12.43 0.34
CA GLN A 78 -16.39 -12.76 1.76
C GLN A 78 -15.58 -11.85 2.71
N LYS A 79 -14.36 -11.46 2.32
CA LYS A 79 -13.42 -10.75 3.20
C LYS A 79 -13.36 -9.25 2.93
N GLY A 80 -13.75 -8.78 1.75
CA GLY A 80 -13.59 -7.38 1.34
C GLY A 80 -12.12 -6.92 1.33
N GLU A 81 -11.18 -7.85 1.15
CA GLU A 81 -9.75 -7.56 1.09
C GLU A 81 -9.37 -6.93 -0.25
N THR A 82 -8.41 -6.01 -0.20
CA THR A 82 -7.81 -5.33 -1.35
C THR A 82 -6.38 -5.83 -1.57
N CYS A 83 -5.74 -5.52 -2.71
CA CYS A 83 -4.38 -5.98 -3.00
C CYS A 83 -3.40 -5.62 -1.87
N ILE A 84 -3.49 -4.39 -1.35
CA ILE A 84 -2.57 -3.90 -0.31
C ILE A 84 -2.78 -4.56 1.06
N ASP A 85 -3.87 -5.28 1.30
CA ASP A 85 -4.05 -6.01 2.56
C ASP A 85 -3.04 -7.16 2.71
N CYS A 86 -2.66 -7.78 1.59
CA CYS A 86 -1.69 -8.89 1.57
C CYS A 86 -0.33 -8.49 0.95
N HIS A 87 -0.31 -7.58 -0.02
CA HIS A 87 0.88 -7.28 -0.84
C HIS A 87 1.68 -6.06 -0.37
N LYS A 88 1.69 -5.76 0.93
CA LYS A 88 2.62 -4.80 1.52
C LYS A 88 4.04 -5.33 1.37
N GLY A 89 4.98 -4.46 0.99
CA GLY A 89 6.38 -4.87 0.92
C GLY A 89 6.85 -5.37 -0.45
N ILE A 90 5.99 -5.44 -1.47
CA ILE A 90 6.37 -5.95 -2.81
C ILE A 90 7.20 -4.93 -3.58
N ALA A 91 6.66 -3.73 -3.80
CA ALA A 91 7.34 -2.70 -4.60
C ALA A 91 8.37 -1.91 -3.78
N HIS A 92 8.16 -1.81 -2.47
CA HIS A 92 8.99 -1.05 -1.55
C HIS A 92 9.22 -1.87 -0.29
N THR A 93 10.41 -1.78 0.30
CA THR A 93 10.72 -2.48 1.55
C THR A 93 9.79 -2.05 2.67
N LEU A 94 9.36 -2.99 3.51
CA LEU A 94 8.57 -2.64 4.68
C LEU A 94 9.35 -1.70 5.61
N PRO A 95 8.67 -0.80 6.34
CA PRO A 95 9.27 -0.09 7.46
C PRO A 95 9.94 -1.10 8.39
N SER A 96 11.09 -0.74 8.96
CA SER A 96 11.57 -1.47 10.14
C SER A 96 10.49 -1.29 11.20
N VAL A 97 9.78 -2.35 11.54
CA VAL A 97 9.15 -2.41 12.85
C VAL A 97 10.31 -2.30 13.82
N GLN A 98 10.45 -1.17 14.52
CA GLN A 98 11.16 -1.22 15.79
C GLN A 98 10.32 -2.20 16.61
N SER A 99 10.75 -3.45 16.67
CA SER A 99 10.33 -4.33 17.73
C SER A 99 10.76 -3.63 19.00
N ASP A 100 9.82 -3.02 19.71
CA ASP A 100 10.04 -2.75 21.13
C ASP A 100 10.44 -4.10 21.78
N PRO A 101 11.40 -4.07 22.72
CA PRO A 101 12.15 -5.23 23.21
C PRO A 101 11.31 -6.40 23.71
#